data_AF-A0AA95ZB06-F1
#
_entry.id   AF-A0AA95ZB06-F1
#
_cell.length_a   1.000
_cell.length_b   1.000
_cell.length_c   1.000
_cell.angle_alpha   90.00
_cell.angle_beta   90.00
_cell.angle_gamma   90.00
#
_symmetry.space_group_name_H-M   'P 1'
#
loop_
_entity.id
_entity.type
_entity.pdbx_description
1 polymer ?
#
loop_
_entity_poly.entity_id
_entity_poly.type
_entity_poly.pdbx_seq_one_letter_code
_entity_poly.pdbx_strand_id
1 'polypeptide(L)'
;MAMEADQVLAHPALGTCVRRQAAALMQLHQASPRLASPFATQQRWLMSQAALAQYFRNEAAAAGSGLLAQRVVDIALRRGLASRNTAAAFISEMLKYDIVRHIAGSAGKRARPFEPSPRTLVMLLHWLALHLATLDALDGGQRSAALAAQPALLPMIQPLIADGLLASREVRKPSRTFSLFTWVNDGGVVMDRLIAGCRPQEDETQDDETRVGDSDAVLGRVTTDVTAVSALALRLNLSRTQLGRKLAAAEAMGSLGWSGRRGRSPLWVSDGFRHEYHRAQSVKLAIIDAAFEACFEGEHDLVISDAVSA
;
A
#
# COMPACT_ATOMS: atom_id res chain seq x y z
N MET A 1 -8.33 20.87 -4.65
CA MET A 1 -8.61 20.61 -3.21
C MET A 1 -8.69 19.10 -3.06
N ALA A 2 -7.83 18.55 -2.18
CA ALA A 2 -7.74 17.11 -1.97
C ALA A 2 -9.03 16.52 -1.40
N MET A 3 -9.33 15.28 -1.79
CA MET A 3 -10.43 14.50 -1.23
C MET A 3 -10.11 14.08 0.21
N GLU A 4 -11.06 14.33 1.11
CA GLU A 4 -10.99 13.85 2.49
C GLU A 4 -11.31 12.36 2.57
N ALA A 5 -10.78 11.69 3.60
CA ALA A 5 -10.94 10.23 3.75
C ALA A 5 -12.42 9.80 3.81
N ASP A 6 -13.28 10.58 4.47
CA ASP A 6 -14.71 10.29 4.56
C ASP A 6 -15.43 10.51 3.22
N GLN A 7 -14.98 11.45 2.38
CA GLN A 7 -15.50 11.66 1.03
C GLN A 7 -15.14 10.48 0.12
N VAL A 8 -13.88 10.02 0.19
CA VAL A 8 -13.43 8.82 -0.52
C VAL A 8 -14.23 7.60 -0.06
N LEU A 9 -14.42 7.43 1.26
CA LEU A 9 -15.13 6.29 1.84
C LEU A 9 -16.61 6.24 1.44
N ALA A 10 -17.26 7.40 1.35
CA ALA A 10 -18.66 7.53 0.97
C ALA A 10 -18.90 7.41 -0.56
N HIS A 11 -17.84 7.39 -1.37
CA HIS A 11 -17.99 7.43 -2.83
C HIS A 11 -18.60 6.12 -3.37
N PRO A 12 -19.70 6.18 -4.16
CA PRO A 12 -20.38 4.98 -4.66
C PRO A 12 -19.48 4.03 -5.47
N ALA A 13 -18.53 4.59 -6.24
CA ALA A 13 -17.61 3.80 -7.05
C ALA A 13 -16.42 3.20 -6.27
N LEU A 14 -16.24 3.52 -4.99
CA LEU A 14 -15.05 3.15 -4.21
C LEU A 14 -14.76 1.66 -4.29
N GLY A 15 -15.76 0.81 -4.06
CA GLY A 15 -15.60 -0.65 -4.06
C GLY A 15 -15.04 -1.19 -5.39
N THR A 16 -15.47 -0.61 -6.52
CA THR A 16 -14.95 -0.99 -7.84
C THR A 16 -13.54 -0.45 -8.06
N CYS A 17 -13.27 0.80 -7.67
CA CYS A 17 -11.95 1.42 -7.82
C CYS A 17 -10.89 0.70 -6.97
N VAL A 18 -11.16 0.43 -5.70
CA VAL A 18 -10.20 -0.26 -4.81
C VAL A 18 -10.02 -1.73 -5.17
N ARG A 19 -11.03 -2.40 -5.74
CA ARG A 19 -10.88 -3.75 -6.30
C ARG A 19 -9.91 -3.76 -7.49
N ARG A 20 -10.05 -2.81 -8.41
CA ARG A 20 -9.11 -2.63 -9.53
C ARG A 20 -7.71 -2.26 -9.04
N GLN A 21 -7.60 -1.36 -8.06
CA GLN A 21 -6.35 -0.99 -7.41
C GLN A 21 -5.66 -2.23 -6.82
N ALA A 22 -6.38 -3.05 -6.05
CA ALA A 22 -5.87 -4.27 -5.44
C ALA A 22 -5.33 -5.24 -6.50
N ALA A 23 -6.07 -5.46 -7.59
CA ALA A 23 -5.63 -6.31 -8.69
C ALA A 23 -4.35 -5.78 -9.37
N ALA A 24 -4.23 -4.46 -9.57
CA ALA A 24 -3.05 -3.85 -10.17
C ALA A 24 -1.82 -3.91 -9.25
N LEU A 25 -1.98 -3.64 -7.94
CA LEU A 25 -0.92 -3.77 -6.95
C LEU A 25 -0.40 -5.21 -6.86
N MET A 26 -1.30 -6.18 -6.96
CA MET A 26 -0.93 -7.59 -7.03
C MET A 26 -0.08 -7.93 -8.25
N GLN A 27 -0.43 -7.42 -9.43
CA GLN A 27 0.37 -7.62 -10.64
C GLN A 27 1.76 -6.99 -10.48
N LEU A 28 1.83 -5.79 -9.90
CA LEU A 28 3.08 -5.10 -9.61
C LEU A 28 3.98 -5.91 -8.66
N HIS A 29 3.40 -6.49 -7.61
CA HIS A 29 4.11 -7.38 -6.68
C HIS A 29 4.60 -8.66 -7.36
N GLN A 30 3.78 -9.30 -8.18
CA GLN A 30 4.13 -10.53 -8.90
C GLN A 30 5.24 -10.31 -9.94
N ALA A 31 5.27 -9.15 -10.58
CA ALA A 31 6.31 -8.79 -11.54
C ALA A 31 7.70 -8.64 -10.88
N SER A 32 7.77 -8.32 -9.60
CA SER A 32 9.05 -8.20 -8.87
C SER A 32 8.95 -8.51 -7.37
N PRO A 33 8.81 -9.80 -6.98
CA PRO A 33 8.56 -10.19 -5.59
C PRO A 33 9.64 -9.72 -4.60
N ARG A 34 10.92 -9.70 -5.03
CA ARG A 34 12.02 -9.20 -4.20
C ARG A 34 11.92 -7.70 -3.93
N LEU A 35 11.58 -6.91 -4.94
CA LEU A 35 11.37 -5.46 -4.80
C LEU A 35 10.11 -5.13 -3.99
N ALA A 36 9.16 -6.05 -3.91
CA ALA A 36 7.97 -5.93 -3.07
C ALA A 36 8.21 -6.30 -1.59
N SER A 37 9.37 -6.90 -1.24
CA SER A 37 9.67 -7.29 0.15
C SER A 37 9.62 -6.16 1.21
N PRO A 38 9.80 -4.85 0.89
CA PRO A 38 9.55 -3.79 1.86
C PRO A 38 8.06 -3.66 2.22
N PHE A 39 7.15 -4.12 1.37
CA PHE A 39 5.70 -4.16 1.61
C PHE A 39 5.23 -5.42 2.35
N ALA A 40 6.13 -6.34 2.66
CA ALA A 40 5.76 -7.61 3.30
C ALA A 40 5.06 -7.42 4.65
N THR A 41 5.42 -6.41 5.45
CA THR A 41 4.68 -6.12 6.68
C THR A 41 4.43 -4.63 6.79
N GLN A 42 3.42 -4.25 7.57
CA GLN A 42 3.17 -2.83 7.86
C GLN A 42 4.39 -2.16 8.48
N GLN A 43 5.10 -2.85 9.38
CA GLN A 43 6.34 -2.35 9.99
C GLN A 43 7.41 -2.05 8.93
N ARG A 44 7.67 -2.99 8.00
CA ARG A 44 8.65 -2.81 6.93
C ARG A 44 8.24 -1.69 5.98
N TRP A 45 6.95 -1.62 5.65
CA TRP A 45 6.41 -0.60 4.76
C TRP A 45 6.60 0.79 5.37
N LEU A 46 6.21 0.99 6.63
CA LEU A 46 6.38 2.28 7.32
C LEU A 46 7.86 2.66 7.52
N MET A 47 8.75 1.69 7.78
CA MET A 47 10.20 1.97 7.81
C MET A 47 10.72 2.41 6.43
N SER A 48 10.20 1.83 5.35
CA SER A 48 10.55 2.19 3.97
C SER A 48 10.08 3.61 3.65
N GLN A 49 8.84 3.95 4.00
CA GLN A 49 8.30 5.30 3.84
C GLN A 49 9.15 6.34 4.59
N ALA A 50 9.49 6.05 5.85
CA ALA A 50 10.33 6.92 6.67
C ALA A 50 11.76 7.09 6.09
N ALA A 51 12.36 6.01 5.58
CA ALA A 51 13.68 6.06 4.96
C ALA A 51 13.67 6.83 3.63
N LEU A 52 12.67 6.62 2.78
CA LEU A 52 12.49 7.34 1.51
C LEU A 52 12.29 8.83 1.74
N ALA A 53 11.46 9.21 2.72
CA ALA A 53 11.25 10.61 3.09
C ALA A 53 12.56 11.27 3.53
N GLN A 54 13.35 10.60 4.38
CA GLN A 54 14.65 11.12 4.80
C GLN A 54 15.64 11.19 3.63
N TYR A 55 15.65 10.20 2.74
CA TYR A 55 16.50 10.20 1.56
C TYR A 55 16.21 11.42 0.66
N PHE A 56 14.97 11.64 0.27
CA PHE A 56 14.61 12.77 -0.60
C PHE A 56 14.88 14.13 0.05
N ARG A 57 14.65 14.27 1.37
CA ARG A 57 15.01 15.49 2.10
C ARG A 57 16.53 15.72 2.13
N ASN A 58 17.31 14.66 2.29
CA ASN A 58 18.76 14.75 2.25
C ASN A 58 19.26 15.18 0.86
N GLU A 59 18.71 14.59 -0.20
CA GLU A 59 19.05 14.95 -1.58
C GLU A 59 18.66 16.40 -1.92
N ALA A 60 17.50 16.87 -1.44
CA ALA A 60 17.08 18.26 -1.61
C ALA A 60 18.01 19.25 -0.87
N ALA A 61 18.52 18.88 0.31
CA ALA A 61 19.45 19.72 1.06
C ALA A 61 20.89 19.67 0.52
N ALA A 62 21.34 18.50 0.08
CA ALA A 62 22.67 18.26 -0.48
C ALA A 62 22.64 17.02 -1.38
N ALA A 63 22.67 17.24 -2.70
CA ALA A 63 22.65 16.17 -3.70
C ALA A 63 23.79 15.17 -3.50
N GLY A 64 23.49 13.88 -3.63
CA GLY A 64 24.42 12.77 -3.44
C GLY A 64 24.80 12.47 -1.99
N SER A 65 24.09 13.06 -1.01
CA SER A 65 24.31 12.77 0.40
C SER A 65 23.71 11.42 0.83
N GLY A 66 22.64 10.99 0.16
CA GLY A 66 21.84 9.80 0.44
C GLY A 66 21.55 9.58 1.91
N LEU A 67 21.60 8.31 2.36
CA LEU A 67 21.13 7.93 3.69
C LEU A 67 22.11 7.05 4.44
N LEU A 68 22.33 7.35 5.72
CA LEU A 68 23.12 6.52 6.62
C LEU A 68 22.25 5.52 7.36
N ALA A 69 22.73 4.28 7.52
CA ALA A 69 22.00 3.22 8.22
C ALA A 69 21.60 3.61 9.65
N GLN A 70 22.50 4.27 10.38
CA GLN A 70 22.21 4.76 11.73
C GLN A 70 21.05 5.76 11.76
N ARG A 71 20.92 6.61 10.73
CA ARG A 71 19.79 7.56 10.66
C ARG A 71 18.46 6.85 10.46
N VAL A 72 18.41 5.80 9.64
CA VAL A 72 17.18 4.98 9.49
C VAL A 72 16.82 4.27 10.79
N VAL A 73 17.82 3.69 11.47
CA VAL A 73 17.62 3.07 12.79
C VAL A 73 17.08 4.07 13.81
N ASP A 74 17.66 5.27 13.87
CA ASP A 74 17.21 6.32 14.80
C ASP A 74 15.78 6.77 14.49
N ILE A 75 15.43 6.93 13.21
CA ILE A 75 14.05 7.28 12.80
C ILE A 75 13.08 6.17 13.20
N ALA A 76 13.42 4.90 12.94
CA ALA A 76 12.58 3.76 13.29
C ALA A 76 12.33 3.69 14.80
N LEU A 77 13.35 3.95 15.63
CA LEU A 77 13.24 4.02 17.09
C LEU A 77 12.37 5.20 17.55
N ARG A 78 12.69 6.42 17.11
CA ARG A 78 11.96 7.63 17.52
C ARG A 78 10.48 7.57 17.15
N ARG A 79 10.17 6.99 15.99
CA ARG A 79 8.80 6.83 15.52
C ARG A 79 8.13 5.57 16.09
N GLY A 80 8.81 4.74 16.89
CA GLY A 80 8.25 3.52 17.46
C GLY A 80 7.83 2.50 16.41
N LEU A 81 8.57 2.42 15.30
CA LEU A 81 8.30 1.49 14.20
C LEU A 81 8.93 0.12 14.48
N ALA A 82 10.16 0.09 15.01
CA ALA A 82 10.91 -1.14 15.21
C ALA A 82 11.98 -0.99 16.30
N SER A 83 12.44 -2.12 16.84
CA SER A 83 13.64 -2.15 17.69
C SER A 83 14.90 -1.83 16.87
N ARG A 84 16.01 -1.50 17.56
CA ARG A 84 17.30 -1.24 16.93
C ARG A 84 17.76 -2.42 16.06
N ASN A 85 17.67 -3.63 16.59
CA ASN A 85 18.11 -4.86 15.90
C ASN A 85 17.22 -5.15 14.68
N THR A 86 15.90 -4.98 14.83
CA THR A 86 14.96 -5.15 13.73
C THR A 86 15.21 -4.17 12.59
N ALA A 87 15.44 -2.88 12.90
CA ALA A 87 15.74 -1.87 11.89
C ALA A 87 17.09 -2.12 11.20
N ALA A 88 18.12 -2.53 11.95
CA ALA A 88 19.43 -2.86 11.39
C ALA A 88 19.38 -4.09 10.47
N ALA A 89 18.63 -5.13 10.86
CA ALA A 89 18.40 -6.31 10.03
C ALA A 89 17.65 -5.96 8.74
N PHE A 90 16.60 -5.12 8.84
CA PHE A 90 15.86 -4.62 7.69
C PHE A 90 16.77 -3.92 6.67
N ILE A 91 17.61 -2.97 7.12
CA ILE A 91 18.52 -2.24 6.21
C ILE A 91 19.53 -3.19 5.55
N SER A 92 20.10 -4.12 6.32
CA SER A 92 21.04 -5.13 5.80
C SER A 92 20.39 -5.97 4.71
N GLU A 93 19.11 -6.32 4.88
CA GLU A 93 18.33 -7.05 3.89
C GLU A 93 18.05 -6.21 2.63
N MET A 94 17.71 -4.92 2.79
CA MET A 94 17.50 -4.00 1.66
C MET A 94 18.77 -3.84 0.81
N LEU A 95 19.95 -3.80 1.45
CA LEU A 95 21.25 -3.79 0.77
C LEU A 95 21.53 -5.12 0.07
N LYS A 96 21.27 -6.24 0.76
CA LYS A 96 21.50 -7.60 0.22
C LYS A 96 20.72 -7.85 -1.07
N TYR A 97 19.50 -7.32 -1.17
CA TYR A 97 18.63 -7.52 -2.32
C TYR A 97 18.63 -6.36 -3.34
N ASP A 98 19.59 -5.43 -3.24
CA ASP A 98 19.72 -4.27 -4.14
C ASP A 98 18.45 -3.40 -4.24
N ILE A 99 17.68 -3.37 -3.15
CA ILE A 99 16.56 -2.43 -2.99
C ILE A 99 17.12 -1.04 -2.70
N VAL A 100 18.18 -0.99 -1.90
CA VAL A 100 19.06 0.15 -1.75
C VAL A 100 20.50 -0.28 -2.06
N ARG A 101 21.33 0.66 -2.49
CA ARG A 101 22.74 0.42 -2.83
C ARG A 101 23.62 1.50 -2.24
N HIS A 102 24.87 1.18 -1.97
CA HIS A 102 25.83 2.20 -1.56
C HIS A 102 26.08 3.20 -2.69
N ILE A 103 26.19 4.48 -2.35
CA ILE A 103 26.51 5.52 -3.33
C ILE A 103 27.90 5.25 -3.91
N ALA A 104 28.05 5.42 -5.23
CA ALA A 104 29.33 5.29 -5.91
C ALA A 104 30.38 6.24 -5.30
N GLY A 105 31.63 5.78 -5.18
CA GLY A 105 32.71 6.58 -4.57
C GLY A 105 32.61 6.75 -3.05
N SER A 106 31.65 6.10 -2.37
CA SER A 106 31.60 6.05 -0.90
C SER A 106 32.55 5.03 -0.26
N ALA A 107 33.29 4.27 -1.08
CA ALA A 107 34.28 3.30 -0.60
C ALA A 107 35.37 4.00 0.22
N GLY A 108 35.72 3.45 1.38
CA GLY A 108 36.70 4.04 2.31
C GLY A 108 36.13 5.05 3.32
N LYS A 109 34.87 5.50 3.17
CA LYS A 109 34.22 6.32 4.21
C LYS A 109 33.87 5.46 5.43
N ARG A 110 34.15 5.96 6.64
CA ARG A 110 33.79 5.29 7.91
C ARG A 110 32.29 5.01 8.01
N ALA A 111 31.46 5.90 7.46
CA ALA A 111 30.02 5.70 7.28
C ALA A 111 29.70 5.73 5.78
N ARG A 112 29.14 4.63 5.27
CA ARG A 112 28.82 4.48 3.84
C ARG A 112 27.35 4.82 3.58
N PRO A 113 27.04 5.98 2.99
CA PRO A 113 25.67 6.29 2.61
C PRO A 113 25.17 5.33 1.53
N PHE A 114 23.86 5.16 1.49
CA PHE A 114 23.15 4.41 0.47
C PHE A 114 21.99 5.23 -0.10
N GLU A 115 21.55 4.82 -1.27
CA GLU A 115 20.43 5.39 -2.02
C GLU A 115 19.48 4.26 -2.46
N PRO A 116 18.18 4.53 -2.69
CA PRO A 116 17.32 3.60 -3.39
C PRO A 116 17.92 3.22 -4.74
N SER A 117 17.83 1.95 -5.13
CA SER A 117 18.25 1.57 -6.47
C SER A 117 17.30 2.19 -7.52
N PRO A 118 17.74 2.38 -8.78
CA PRO A 118 16.87 2.91 -9.83
C PRO A 118 15.57 2.10 -9.99
N ARG A 119 15.65 0.78 -9.82
CA ARG A 119 14.47 -0.10 -9.87
C ARG A 119 13.49 0.15 -8.74
N THR A 120 13.98 0.46 -7.53
CA THR A 120 13.14 0.84 -6.39
C THR A 120 12.41 2.16 -6.66
N LEU A 121 13.08 3.14 -7.28
CA LEU A 121 12.43 4.42 -7.64
C LEU A 121 11.35 4.23 -8.71
N VAL A 122 11.60 3.41 -9.73
CA VAL A 122 10.58 3.06 -10.74
C VAL A 122 9.39 2.33 -10.10
N MET A 123 9.64 1.40 -9.19
CA MET A 123 8.58 0.71 -8.45
C MET A 123 7.74 1.67 -7.61
N LEU A 124 8.39 2.63 -6.95
CA LEU A 124 7.72 3.66 -6.16
C LEU A 124 6.85 4.59 -7.03
N LEU A 125 7.33 4.98 -8.21
CA LEU A 125 6.55 5.75 -9.18
C LEU A 125 5.30 4.98 -9.63
N HIS A 126 5.44 3.70 -10.00
CA HIS A 126 4.28 2.88 -10.36
C HIS A 126 3.29 2.73 -9.21
N TRP A 127 3.79 2.51 -7.99
CA TRP A 127 2.94 2.43 -6.81
C TRP A 127 2.15 3.74 -6.62
N LEU A 128 2.80 4.90 -6.73
CA LEU A 128 2.13 6.19 -6.61
C LEU A 128 1.11 6.41 -7.73
N ALA A 129 1.50 6.16 -8.99
CA ALA A 129 0.64 6.31 -10.16
C ALA A 129 -0.65 5.47 -10.06
N LEU A 130 -0.59 4.26 -9.49
CA LEU A 130 -1.77 3.41 -9.27
C LEU A 130 -2.76 4.01 -8.25
N HIS A 131 -2.26 4.65 -7.18
CA HIS A 131 -3.12 5.30 -6.20
C HIS A 131 -3.72 6.59 -6.77
N LEU A 132 -2.93 7.37 -7.51
CA LEU A 132 -3.42 8.56 -8.21
C LEU A 132 -4.47 8.20 -9.27
N ALA A 133 -4.26 7.13 -10.04
CA ALA A 133 -5.27 6.65 -11.00
C ALA A 133 -6.56 6.16 -10.31
N THR A 134 -6.46 5.69 -9.06
CA THR A 134 -7.63 5.33 -8.26
C THR A 134 -8.42 6.57 -7.85
N LEU A 135 -7.74 7.65 -7.44
CA LEU A 135 -8.37 8.96 -7.17
C LEU A 135 -9.01 9.54 -8.44
N ASP A 136 -8.28 9.54 -9.56
CA ASP A 136 -8.76 10.04 -10.85
C ASP A 136 -10.02 9.29 -11.33
N ALA A 137 -10.15 7.99 -11.01
CA ALA A 137 -11.35 7.22 -11.31
C ALA A 137 -12.55 7.54 -10.39
N LEU A 138 -12.33 8.20 -9.25
CA LEU A 138 -13.40 8.65 -8.35
C LEU A 138 -13.91 10.03 -8.75
N ASP A 139 -13.04 10.96 -9.13
CA ASP A 139 -13.40 12.36 -9.35
C ASP A 139 -13.17 12.89 -10.77
N GLY A 140 -12.66 12.06 -11.69
CA GLY A 140 -12.36 12.45 -13.07
C GLY A 140 -11.07 13.26 -13.23
N GLY A 141 -10.19 13.27 -12.22
CA GLY A 141 -8.90 13.95 -12.25
C GLY A 141 -7.89 13.40 -13.26
N GLN A 142 -6.72 14.04 -13.30
CA GLN A 142 -5.60 13.66 -14.19
C GLN A 142 -4.26 13.59 -13.45
N ARG A 143 -4.29 13.29 -12.14
CA ARG A 143 -3.10 13.28 -11.28
C ARG A 143 -2.07 12.26 -11.74
N SER A 144 -2.53 11.08 -12.15
CA SER A 144 -1.66 10.01 -12.67
C SER A 144 -0.97 10.43 -13.97
N ALA A 145 -1.70 11.10 -14.86
CA ALA A 145 -1.15 11.63 -16.11
C ALA A 145 -0.14 12.76 -15.86
N ALA A 146 -0.43 13.66 -14.92
CA ALA A 146 0.48 14.72 -14.50
C ALA A 146 1.80 14.16 -13.91
N LEU A 147 1.72 13.14 -13.03
CA LEU A 147 2.92 12.47 -12.53
C LEU A 147 3.71 11.78 -13.65
N ALA A 148 3.04 11.20 -14.63
CA ALA A 148 3.71 10.57 -15.78
C ALA A 148 4.42 11.60 -16.66
N ALA A 149 3.82 12.78 -16.85
CA ALA A 149 4.42 13.89 -17.57
C ALA A 149 5.60 14.51 -16.81
N GLN A 150 5.57 14.49 -15.48
CA GLN A 150 6.62 15.07 -14.63
C GLN A 150 7.04 14.11 -13.48
N PRO A 151 7.79 13.03 -13.78
CA PRO A 151 8.26 12.09 -12.75
C PRO A 151 9.17 12.73 -11.69
N ALA A 152 9.74 13.89 -11.99
CA ALA A 152 10.54 14.70 -11.08
C ALA A 152 9.73 15.29 -9.90
N LEU A 153 8.40 15.14 -9.87
CA LEU A 153 7.58 15.46 -8.71
C LEU A 153 7.76 14.47 -7.56
N LEU A 154 8.22 13.23 -7.83
CA LEU A 154 8.34 12.18 -6.82
C LEU A 154 9.13 12.60 -5.56
N PRO A 155 10.31 13.26 -5.66
CA PRO A 155 11.05 13.73 -4.49
C PRO A 155 10.30 14.73 -3.61
N MET A 156 9.33 15.46 -4.17
CA MET A 156 8.50 16.43 -3.44
C MET A 156 7.28 15.75 -2.81
N ILE A 157 6.60 14.89 -3.55
CA ILE A 157 5.37 14.21 -3.10
C ILE A 157 5.69 13.15 -2.03
N GLN A 158 6.72 12.32 -2.24
CA GLN A 158 6.97 11.15 -1.41
C GLN A 158 7.22 11.48 0.08
N PRO A 159 8.00 12.52 0.45
CA PRO A 159 8.13 12.92 1.84
C PRO A 159 6.81 13.31 2.51
N LEU A 160 5.92 13.99 1.79
CA LEU A 160 4.61 14.41 2.29
C LEU A 160 3.69 13.22 2.52
N ILE A 161 3.66 12.26 1.58
CA ILE A 161 2.94 10.99 1.75
C ILE A 161 3.45 10.28 3.01
N ALA A 162 4.77 10.12 3.13
CA ALA A 162 5.35 9.40 4.25
C ALA A 162 5.02 10.05 5.60
N ASP A 163 5.03 11.39 5.69
CA ASP A 163 4.65 12.11 6.89
C ASP A 163 3.18 11.87 7.25
N GLY A 164 2.27 11.98 6.28
CA GLY A 164 0.84 11.69 6.50
C GLY A 164 0.60 10.25 6.98
N LEU A 165 1.26 9.27 6.36
CA LEU A 165 1.17 7.86 6.76
C LEU A 165 1.72 7.63 8.18
N LEU A 166 2.82 8.28 8.53
CA LEU A 166 3.46 8.15 9.85
C LEU A 166 2.75 8.94 10.96
N ALA A 167 1.97 9.95 10.61
CA ALA A 167 1.11 10.71 11.52
C ALA A 167 -0.26 10.04 11.72
N SER A 168 -0.78 9.33 10.71
CA SER A 168 -2.09 8.70 10.77
C SER A 168 -2.14 7.53 11.76
N ARG A 169 -2.93 7.70 12.84
CA ARG A 169 -3.18 6.63 13.81
C ARG A 169 -3.82 5.42 13.16
N GLU A 170 -4.70 5.63 12.19
CA GLU A 170 -5.46 4.57 11.53
C GLU A 170 -4.56 3.71 10.65
N VAL A 171 -3.63 4.36 9.93
CA VAL A 171 -2.58 3.67 9.18
C VAL A 171 -1.64 2.94 10.13
N ARG A 172 -1.29 3.50 11.29
CA ARG A 172 -0.29 2.90 12.19
C ARG A 172 -0.83 1.83 13.11
N LYS A 173 -2.12 1.89 13.45
CA LYS A 173 -2.79 1.02 14.40
C LYS A 173 -4.16 0.63 13.82
N PRO A 174 -4.18 -0.15 12.73
CA PRO A 174 -5.42 -0.66 12.19
C PRO A 174 -6.13 -1.52 13.24
N SER A 175 -7.45 -1.47 13.26
CA SER A 175 -8.27 -2.21 14.22
C SER A 175 -8.77 -3.54 13.65
N ARG A 176 -9.35 -4.37 14.53
CA ARG A 176 -10.16 -5.55 14.16
C ARG A 176 -9.43 -6.52 13.23
N THR A 177 -10.09 -7.03 12.20
CA THR A 177 -9.55 -8.08 11.33
C THR A 177 -8.44 -7.55 10.45
N PHE A 178 -8.49 -6.29 10.03
CA PHE A 178 -7.40 -5.68 9.29
C PHE A 178 -6.06 -5.79 10.04
N SER A 179 -6.08 -5.62 11.37
CA SER A 179 -4.89 -5.79 12.23
C SER A 179 -4.29 -7.19 12.17
N LEU A 180 -5.11 -8.24 12.01
CA LEU A 180 -4.64 -9.63 11.95
C LEU A 180 -3.67 -9.86 10.79
N PHE A 181 -3.91 -9.16 9.67
CA PHE A 181 -3.14 -9.25 8.44
C PHE A 181 -1.95 -8.28 8.41
N THR A 182 -1.99 -7.13 9.09
CA THR A 182 -0.86 -6.18 9.03
C THR A 182 0.43 -6.65 9.71
N TRP A 183 0.33 -7.57 10.67
CA TRP A 183 1.45 -8.16 11.39
C TRP A 183 2.06 -9.42 10.73
N VAL A 184 1.58 -9.81 9.55
CA VAL A 184 2.02 -11.02 8.84
C VAL A 184 2.82 -10.62 7.61
N ASN A 185 3.83 -11.42 7.28
CA ASN A 185 4.48 -11.34 5.98
C ASN A 185 3.44 -11.48 4.86
N ASP A 186 3.41 -10.48 4.00
CA ASP A 186 2.54 -10.26 2.86
C ASP A 186 1.04 -10.19 3.19
N GLY A 187 0.67 -9.85 4.43
CA GLY A 187 -0.75 -9.79 4.79
C GLY A 187 -1.53 -8.69 4.07
N GLY A 188 -0.89 -7.58 3.69
CA GLY A 188 -1.48 -6.60 2.77
C GLY A 188 -1.84 -7.22 1.42
N VAL A 189 -0.93 -8.03 0.86
CA VAL A 189 -1.12 -8.74 -0.41
C VAL A 189 -2.21 -9.80 -0.32
N VAL A 190 -2.33 -10.47 0.83
CA VAL A 190 -3.45 -11.40 1.08
C VAL A 190 -4.78 -10.65 1.05
N MET A 191 -4.87 -9.49 1.71
CA MET A 191 -6.10 -8.69 1.68
C MET A 191 -6.41 -8.18 0.26
N ASP A 192 -5.41 -7.66 -0.45
CA ASP A 192 -5.56 -7.25 -1.85
C ASP A 192 -6.06 -8.41 -2.72
N ARG A 193 -5.56 -9.64 -2.49
CA ARG A 193 -6.01 -10.83 -3.20
C ARG A 193 -7.46 -11.20 -2.90
N LEU A 194 -7.90 -11.08 -1.66
CA LEU A 194 -9.28 -11.34 -1.28
C LEU A 194 -10.23 -10.32 -1.92
N ILE A 195 -9.86 -9.04 -1.90
CA ILE A 195 -10.66 -7.95 -2.46
C ILE A 195 -10.69 -8.02 -3.99
N ALA A 196 -9.54 -8.21 -4.64
CA ALA A 196 -9.45 -8.38 -6.09
C ALA A 196 -10.25 -9.60 -6.59
N GLY A 197 -10.36 -10.63 -5.76
CA GLY A 197 -11.12 -11.85 -6.07
C GLY A 197 -12.63 -11.75 -5.87
N CYS A 198 -13.13 -10.69 -5.23
CA CYS A 198 -14.57 -10.49 -5.03
C CYS A 198 -15.27 -10.33 -6.38
N ARG A 199 -16.31 -11.12 -6.62
CA ARG A 199 -17.10 -11.00 -7.85
C ARG A 199 -17.88 -9.67 -7.86
N PRO A 200 -17.95 -8.96 -8.99
CA PRO A 200 -18.84 -7.80 -9.13
C PRO A 200 -20.29 -8.22 -8.89
N GLN A 201 -21.06 -7.36 -8.23
CA GLN A 201 -22.50 -7.58 -8.02
C GLN A 201 -23.29 -7.50 -9.35
N GLU A 202 -22.72 -6.88 -10.39
CA GLU A 202 -23.30 -6.78 -11.74
C GLU A 202 -23.30 -8.12 -12.50
N ASP A 203 -22.46 -9.09 -12.12
CA ASP A 203 -22.46 -10.45 -12.68
C ASP A 203 -23.59 -11.33 -12.08
N GLU A 204 -24.45 -10.78 -11.22
CA GLU A 204 -25.55 -11.52 -10.58
C GLU A 204 -26.83 -11.59 -11.44
N THR A 205 -26.86 -10.95 -12.62
CA THR A 205 -28.05 -10.84 -13.49
C THR A 205 -28.13 -11.81 -14.68
N GLN A 206 -27.31 -12.86 -14.77
CA GLN A 206 -27.56 -13.90 -15.79
C GLN A 206 -27.10 -15.31 -15.36
N ASP A 207 -28.11 -16.20 -15.25
CA ASP A 207 -28.05 -17.61 -15.65
C ASP A 207 -27.11 -18.58 -14.92
N ASP A 208 -27.21 -18.70 -13.58
CA ASP A 208 -26.71 -19.91 -12.90
C ASP A 208 -27.71 -20.45 -11.86
N GLU A 209 -28.43 -21.51 -12.25
CA GLU A 209 -29.34 -22.31 -11.40
C GLU A 209 -28.60 -23.05 -10.27
N THR A 210 -27.26 -22.96 -10.19
CA THR A 210 -26.42 -23.59 -9.16
C THR A 210 -26.17 -22.70 -7.95
N ARG A 211 -27.15 -21.88 -7.54
CA ARG A 211 -27.01 -20.97 -6.38
C ARG A 211 -26.89 -21.74 -5.06
N VAL A 212 -25.67 -21.78 -4.51
CA VAL A 212 -25.47 -21.83 -3.06
C VAL A 212 -25.91 -20.47 -2.51
N GLY A 213 -27.20 -20.37 -2.19
CA GLY A 213 -27.76 -19.51 -1.16
C GLY A 213 -28.02 -18.04 -1.49
N ASP A 214 -29.27 -17.72 -1.79
CA ASP A 214 -29.95 -16.43 -1.57
C ASP A 214 -29.68 -15.85 -0.14
N SER A 215 -29.24 -16.71 0.79
CA SER A 215 -28.79 -16.36 2.14
C SER A 215 -27.51 -15.54 2.21
N ASP A 216 -26.55 -15.70 1.29
CA ASP A 216 -25.24 -15.02 1.42
C ASP A 216 -25.33 -13.52 1.11
N ALA A 217 -26.17 -13.11 0.16
CA ALA A 217 -26.48 -11.70 -0.09
C ALA A 217 -27.21 -11.05 1.11
N VAL A 218 -28.18 -11.75 1.71
CA VAL A 218 -28.88 -11.32 2.94
C VAL A 218 -27.91 -11.21 4.13
N LEU A 219 -26.88 -12.04 4.18
CA LEU A 219 -25.84 -12.02 5.22
C LEU A 219 -24.68 -11.05 4.93
N GLY A 220 -24.75 -10.28 3.83
CA GLY A 220 -23.70 -9.34 3.44
C GLY A 220 -22.37 -10.02 3.13
N ARG A 221 -22.39 -11.22 2.53
CA ARG A 221 -21.20 -11.99 2.16
C ARG A 221 -20.98 -11.92 0.65
N VAL A 222 -19.73 -11.75 0.25
CA VAL A 222 -19.34 -11.77 -1.16
C VAL A 222 -18.34 -12.88 -1.40
N THR A 223 -18.71 -13.79 -2.30
CA THR A 223 -17.84 -14.89 -2.74
C THR A 223 -16.66 -14.36 -3.55
N THR A 224 -15.50 -14.95 -3.29
CA THR A 224 -14.27 -14.69 -4.02
C THR A 224 -13.95 -15.84 -4.98
N ASP A 225 -13.12 -15.59 -5.98
CA ASP A 225 -12.53 -16.63 -6.83
C ASP A 225 -11.46 -17.49 -6.11
N VAL A 226 -11.21 -17.28 -4.81
CA VAL A 226 -10.31 -18.10 -4.01
C VAL A 226 -11.03 -19.37 -3.54
N THR A 227 -10.63 -20.52 -4.09
CA THR A 227 -11.27 -21.82 -3.78
C THR A 227 -10.44 -22.75 -2.89
N ALA A 228 -9.14 -22.45 -2.72
CA ALA A 228 -8.25 -23.28 -1.93
C ALA A 228 -7.11 -22.50 -1.27
N VAL A 229 -6.83 -22.80 0.00
CA VAL A 229 -5.70 -22.19 0.75
C VAL A 229 -4.36 -22.55 0.12
N SER A 230 -4.21 -23.77 -0.38
CA SER A 230 -2.96 -24.22 -1.02
C SER A 230 -2.67 -23.45 -2.30
N ALA A 231 -3.68 -23.20 -3.14
CA ALA A 231 -3.55 -22.43 -4.36
C ALA A 231 -3.21 -20.97 -4.05
N LEU A 232 -3.90 -20.37 -3.05
CA LEU A 232 -3.61 -19.01 -2.59
C LEU A 232 -2.18 -18.88 -2.07
N ALA A 233 -1.75 -19.79 -1.20
CA ALA A 233 -0.40 -19.80 -0.64
C ALA A 233 0.67 -19.93 -1.72
N LEU A 234 0.49 -20.84 -2.68
CA LEU A 234 1.42 -21.03 -3.79
C LEU A 234 1.55 -19.76 -4.63
N ARG A 235 0.42 -19.15 -4.99
CA ARG A 235 0.37 -17.96 -5.85
C ARG A 235 0.98 -16.72 -5.20
N LEU A 236 0.95 -16.65 -3.87
CA LEU A 236 1.57 -15.57 -3.09
C LEU A 236 2.95 -15.92 -2.53
N ASN A 237 3.48 -17.12 -2.83
CA ASN A 237 4.73 -17.63 -2.26
C ASN A 237 4.77 -17.61 -0.71
N LEU A 238 3.65 -17.98 -0.07
CA LEU A 238 3.48 -18.01 1.38
C LEU A 238 3.48 -19.42 1.96
N SER A 239 3.82 -19.52 3.24
CA SER A 239 3.63 -20.76 3.99
C SER A 239 2.14 -21.09 4.11
N ARG A 240 1.74 -22.26 3.60
CA ARG A 240 0.38 -22.81 3.74
C ARG A 240 -0.08 -22.83 5.20
N THR A 241 0.80 -23.22 6.12
CA THR A 241 0.48 -23.32 7.55
C THR A 241 0.28 -21.95 8.19
N GLN A 242 1.10 -20.96 7.83
CA GLN A 242 0.93 -19.60 8.36
C GLN A 242 -0.34 -18.94 7.81
N LEU A 243 -0.57 -19.05 6.49
CA LEU A 243 -1.77 -18.51 5.84
C LEU A 243 -3.04 -19.18 6.38
N GLY A 244 -3.06 -20.51 6.49
CA GLY A 244 -4.20 -21.26 7.01
C GLY A 244 -4.59 -20.86 8.44
N ARG A 245 -3.60 -20.67 9.34
CA ARG A 245 -3.85 -20.17 10.70
C ARG A 245 -4.46 -18.77 10.72
N LYS A 246 -4.10 -17.92 9.77
CA LYS A 246 -4.61 -16.55 9.70
C LYS A 246 -6.02 -16.48 9.13
N LEU A 247 -6.29 -17.21 8.06
CA LEU A 247 -7.65 -17.37 7.55
C LEU A 247 -8.57 -17.98 8.62
N ALA A 248 -8.06 -18.95 9.39
CA ALA A 248 -8.80 -19.52 10.51
C ALA A 248 -9.16 -18.52 11.61
N ALA A 249 -8.24 -17.61 11.94
CA ALA A 249 -8.50 -16.55 12.92
C ALA A 249 -9.48 -15.50 12.38
N ALA A 250 -9.36 -15.10 11.11
CA ALA A 250 -10.32 -14.19 10.47
C ALA A 250 -11.73 -14.81 10.34
N GLU A 251 -11.80 -16.13 10.12
CA GLU A 251 -13.03 -16.91 10.12
C GLU A 251 -13.71 -16.92 11.50
N ALA A 252 -12.93 -17.13 12.57
CA ALA A 252 -13.44 -17.04 13.94
C ALA A 252 -13.94 -15.63 14.30
N MET A 253 -13.45 -14.59 13.63
CA MET A 253 -13.92 -13.21 13.76
C MET A 253 -15.13 -12.90 12.84
N GLY A 254 -15.66 -13.88 12.10
CA GLY A 254 -16.78 -13.71 11.17
C GLY A 254 -16.45 -12.86 9.94
N SER A 255 -15.17 -12.57 9.70
CA SER A 255 -14.76 -11.63 8.65
C SER A 255 -14.65 -12.26 7.27
N LEU A 256 -14.43 -13.57 7.24
CA LEU A 256 -14.42 -14.41 6.04
C LEU A 256 -14.89 -15.82 6.40
N GLY A 257 -15.12 -16.65 5.41
CA GLY A 257 -15.41 -18.06 5.63
C GLY A 257 -15.43 -18.84 4.33
N TRP A 258 -15.88 -20.09 4.41
CA TRP A 258 -15.94 -21.00 3.28
C TRP A 258 -17.39 -21.34 2.98
N SER A 259 -17.76 -21.39 1.70
CA SER A 259 -19.11 -21.77 1.26
C SER A 259 -19.41 -23.26 1.44
N GLY A 260 -18.49 -24.00 2.05
CA GLY A 260 -18.54 -25.45 2.18
C GLY A 260 -17.34 -25.95 2.99
N ARG A 261 -16.63 -26.96 2.46
CA ARG A 261 -15.48 -27.53 3.14
C ARG A 261 -14.37 -26.49 3.31
N ARG A 262 -14.01 -26.24 4.58
CA ARG A 262 -12.92 -25.35 4.96
C ARG A 262 -11.65 -25.61 4.14
N GLY A 263 -11.17 -24.56 3.49
CA GLY A 263 -9.94 -24.55 2.71
C GLY A 263 -10.00 -25.23 1.34
N ARG A 264 -11.17 -25.72 0.92
CA ARG A 264 -11.40 -26.45 -0.35
C ARG A 264 -12.74 -26.10 -1.01
N SER A 265 -13.27 -24.92 -0.73
CA SER A 265 -14.52 -24.41 -1.32
C SER A 265 -14.35 -22.92 -1.62
N PRO A 266 -15.25 -22.26 -2.34
CA PRO A 266 -15.16 -20.81 -2.52
C PRO A 266 -15.13 -20.08 -1.17
N LEU A 267 -14.14 -19.21 -0.98
CA LEU A 267 -14.01 -18.35 0.18
C LEU A 267 -14.89 -17.11 -0.03
N TRP A 268 -15.65 -16.73 0.98
CA TRP A 268 -16.40 -15.48 1.00
C TRP A 268 -15.79 -14.50 2.01
N VAL A 269 -15.99 -13.20 1.78
CA VAL A 269 -15.65 -12.12 2.73
C VAL A 269 -16.92 -11.42 3.19
N SER A 270 -16.95 -10.98 4.45
CA SER A 270 -18.06 -10.21 5.01
C SER A 270 -18.02 -8.75 4.59
N ASP A 271 -19.17 -8.08 4.61
CA ASP A 271 -19.27 -6.64 4.39
C ASP A 271 -18.43 -5.84 5.41
N GLY A 272 -18.43 -6.26 6.67
CA GLY A 272 -17.61 -5.63 7.72
C GLY A 272 -16.12 -5.64 7.38
N PHE A 273 -15.59 -6.76 6.85
CA PHE A 273 -14.20 -6.84 6.41
C PHE A 273 -13.92 -5.95 5.19
N ARG A 274 -14.84 -5.91 4.22
CA ARG A 274 -14.71 -5.01 3.06
C ARG A 274 -14.71 -3.55 3.50
N HIS A 275 -15.59 -3.18 4.43
CA HIS A 275 -15.65 -1.83 4.98
C HIS A 275 -14.35 -1.45 5.71
N GLU A 276 -13.77 -2.37 6.51
CA GLU A 276 -12.44 -2.17 7.12
C GLU A 276 -11.36 -1.91 6.07
N TYR A 277 -11.35 -2.69 4.98
CA TYR A 277 -10.42 -2.50 3.88
C TYR A 277 -10.63 -1.17 3.15
N HIS A 278 -11.88 -0.83 2.81
CA HIS A 278 -12.25 0.43 2.17
C HIS A 278 -11.83 1.63 3.01
N ARG A 279 -12.07 1.59 4.32
CA ARG A 279 -11.65 2.64 5.26
C ARG A 279 -10.13 2.83 5.25
N ALA A 280 -9.38 1.73 5.32
CA ALA A 280 -7.92 1.79 5.27
C ALA A 280 -7.39 2.35 3.93
N GLN A 281 -8.01 2.00 2.80
CA GLN A 281 -7.65 2.57 1.50
C GLN A 281 -8.04 4.04 1.38
N SER A 282 -9.20 4.43 1.90
CA SER A 282 -9.70 5.81 1.82
C SER A 282 -8.78 6.79 2.56
N VAL A 283 -8.30 6.42 3.75
CA VAL A 283 -7.32 7.20 4.50
C VAL A 283 -6.01 7.32 3.73
N LYS A 284 -5.54 6.23 3.13
CA LYS A 284 -4.30 6.24 2.33
C LYS A 284 -4.44 7.13 1.10
N LEU A 285 -5.56 7.02 0.38
CA LEU A 285 -5.85 7.81 -0.82
C LEU A 285 -5.94 9.29 -0.48
N ALA A 286 -6.62 9.67 0.60
CA ALA A 286 -6.69 11.06 1.05
C ALA A 286 -5.30 11.65 1.39
N ILE A 287 -4.44 10.88 2.07
CA ILE A 287 -3.06 11.29 2.35
C ILE A 287 -2.26 11.50 1.06
N ILE A 288 -2.44 10.61 0.09
CA ILE A 288 -1.75 10.69 -1.21
C ILE A 288 -2.25 11.90 -2.00
N ASP A 289 -3.55 12.15 -2.00
CA ASP A 289 -4.15 13.29 -2.71
C ASP A 289 -3.67 14.62 -2.11
N ALA A 290 -3.73 14.77 -0.79
CA ALA A 290 -3.23 15.95 -0.10
C ALA A 290 -1.74 16.21 -0.36
N ALA A 291 -0.92 15.16 -0.40
CA ALA A 291 0.50 15.27 -0.73
C ALA A 291 0.74 15.68 -2.18
N PHE A 292 -0.10 15.23 -3.11
CA PHE A 292 -0.03 15.59 -4.52
C PHE A 292 -0.44 17.05 -4.73
N GLU A 293 -1.60 17.47 -4.22
CA GLU A 293 -2.12 18.84 -4.34
C GLU A 293 -1.15 19.88 -3.77
N ALA A 294 -0.52 19.58 -2.62
CA ALA A 294 0.45 20.47 -1.98
C ALA A 294 1.69 20.79 -2.86
N CYS A 295 1.97 19.97 -3.88
CA CYS A 295 3.05 20.25 -4.83
C CYS A 295 2.67 21.30 -5.89
N PHE A 296 1.38 21.60 -6.07
CA PHE A 296 0.87 22.55 -7.07
C PHE A 296 0.29 23.82 -6.44
N GLU A 297 -0.12 23.77 -5.17
CA GLU A 297 -0.56 24.98 -4.43
C GLU A 297 0.56 26.03 -4.30
N GLY A 298 1.83 25.61 -4.31
CA GLY A 298 2.99 26.52 -4.29
C GLY A 298 3.28 27.27 -5.61
N GLU A 299 2.69 26.84 -6.74
CA GLU A 299 2.82 27.56 -8.01
C GLU A 299 1.85 28.76 -8.10
N HIS A 300 0.72 28.71 -7.38
CA HIS A 300 -0.28 29.77 -7.40
C HIS A 300 0.16 31.04 -6.62
N ASP A 301 0.95 30.90 -5.55
CA ASP A 301 1.45 32.04 -4.77
C ASP A 301 2.59 32.81 -5.45
N LEU A 302 3.38 32.14 -6.31
CA LEU A 302 4.44 32.80 -7.10
C LEU A 302 3.86 33.64 -8.24
N VAL A 303 2.77 33.18 -8.87
CA VAL A 303 2.10 33.92 -9.95
C VAL A 303 1.36 35.17 -9.43
N ILE A 304 0.83 35.14 -8.21
CA ILE A 304 0.22 36.32 -7.59
C ILE A 304 1.27 37.34 -7.13
N SER A 305 2.45 36.89 -6.68
CA SER A 305 3.57 37.78 -6.33
C SER A 305 4.12 38.56 -7.53
N ASP A 306 4.21 37.91 -8.70
CA ASP A 306 4.69 38.56 -9.93
C ASP A 306 3.63 39.46 -10.58
N ALA A 307 2.34 39.17 -10.39
CA ALA A 307 1.24 40.00 -10.89
C ALA A 307 0.96 41.26 -10.04
N VAL A 308 1.47 41.33 -8.81
CA VAL A 308 1.37 42.51 -7.94
C VAL A 308 2.62 43.42 -8.04
N SER A 309 3.65 42.97 -8.75
CA SER A 309 4.90 43.72 -8.97
C SER A 309 5.07 44.27 -10.40
N ALA A 310 4.00 44.27 -11.21
CA ALA A 310 3.94 44.87 -12.55
C ALA A 310 2.84 45.95 -12.61
#